data_AF-A0A354EUX6-F1
#
_entry.id   AF-A0A354EUX6-F1
#
_cell.length_a   1.000
_cell.length_b   1.000
_cell.length_c   1.000
_cell.angle_alpha   90.00
_cell.angle_beta   90.00
_cell.angle_gamma   90.00
#
_symmetry.space_group_name_H-M   'P 1'
#
loop_
_entity.id
_entity.type
_entity.pdbx_description
1 polymer ?
#
loop_
_entity_poly.entity_id
_entity_poly.type
_entity_poly.pdbx_seq_one_letter_code
_entity_poly.pdbx_strand_id
1 'polypeptide(L)' 'MTRIISPEAETGEAYDRALRPQTLSEFVGQSQAKGNLKVFIDAARGRGEALDHVLLFGPPGLGKTTLA' A
#
# COMPACT_ATOMS: atom_id res chain seq x y z
N MET A 1 25.56 18.31 19.26
CA MET A 1 25.11 17.51 18.09
C MET A 1 23.59 17.56 18.05
N THR A 2 23.03 18.43 17.23
CA THR A 2 21.57 18.56 17.04
C THR A 2 21.08 17.37 16.23
N ARG A 3 20.08 16.65 16.75
CA ARG A 3 19.43 15.52 16.08
C ARG A 3 18.59 16.07 14.90
N ILE A 4 19.01 15.81 13.66
CA ILE A 4 18.44 16.36 12.42
C ILE A 4 17.25 15.52 11.89
N ILE A 5 16.34 15.09 12.77
CA ILE A 5 15.09 14.46 12.32
C ILE A 5 13.93 14.97 13.17
N SER A 6 13.53 16.21 12.89
CA SER A 6 12.20 16.69 13.25
C SER A 6 11.21 16.16 12.21
N PRO A 7 10.09 15.53 12.58
CA PRO A 7 9.04 15.12 11.66
C PRO A 7 8.10 16.31 11.44
N GLU A 8 8.64 17.43 10.97
CA GLU A 8 7.78 18.51 10.50
C GLU A 8 7.23 18.04 9.16
N ALA A 9 5.95 17.69 9.13
CA ALA A 9 5.29 17.23 7.91
C ALA A 9 5.53 18.29 6.82
N GLU A 10 6.37 17.95 5.84
CA GLU A 10 6.62 18.84 4.71
C GLU A 10 5.27 19.10 4.03
N THR A 11 5.01 20.35 3.65
CA THR A 11 3.74 20.77 3.03
C THR A 11 3.31 19.90 1.84
N GLY A 12 4.27 19.22 1.19
CA GLY A 12 4.03 18.27 0.10
C GLY A 12 3.52 16.88 0.51
N GLU A 13 3.78 16.40 1.73
CA GLU A 13 3.39 15.04 2.16
C GLU A 13 1.87 14.84 2.23
N ALA A 14 1.13 15.90 2.58
CA ALA A 14 -0.33 15.85 2.62
C ALA A 14 -0.93 15.73 1.21
N TYR A 15 -0.35 16.45 0.25
CA TYR A 15 -0.73 16.38 -1.16
C TYR A 15 -0.39 15.02 -1.77
N ASP A 16 0.80 14.51 -1.49
CA ASP A 16 1.28 13.22 -2.00
C ASP A 16 0.44 12.05 -1.44
N ARG A 17 0.01 12.13 -0.17
CA ARG A 17 -0.96 11.17 0.41
C ARG A 17 -2.30 11.20 -0.30
N ALA A 18 -2.80 12.37 -0.69
CA ALA A 18 -4.08 12.49 -1.39
C ALA A 18 -4.05 11.84 -2.79
N LEU A 19 -2.87 11.70 -3.40
CA LEU A 19 -2.69 11.04 -4.69
C LEU A 19 -2.53 9.51 -4.59
N ARG A 20 -2.34 8.97 -3.37
CA ARG A 20 -2.22 7.52 -3.20
C ARG A 20 -3.59 6.85 -3.33
N PRO A 21 -3.70 5.78 -4.14
CA PRO A 21 -4.87 4.91 -4.17
C PRO A 21 -5.36 4.55 -2.77
N GLN A 22 -6.64 4.80 -2.51
CA GLN A 22 -7.32 4.41 -1.27
C GLN A 22 -7.91 2.99 -1.39
N THR A 23 -8.15 2.55 -2.62
CA THR A 23 -8.69 1.22 -2.91
C THR A 23 -7.78 0.45 -3.85
N LEU A 24 -7.82 -0.89 -3.76
CA LEU A 24 -7.09 -1.76 -4.67
C LEU A 24 -7.49 -1.53 -6.14
N SER A 25 -8.72 -1.09 -6.39
CA SER A 25 -9.24 -0.71 -7.71
C SER A 25 -8.62 0.56 -8.28
N GLU A 26 -8.27 1.54 -7.43
CA GLU A 26 -7.60 2.78 -7.85
C GLU A 26 -6.12 2.58 -8.16
N PHE A 27 -5.51 1.47 -7.73
CA PHE A 27 -4.11 1.18 -8.00
C PHE A 27 -3.88 0.87 -9.48
N VAL A 28 -3.14 1.71 -10.19
CA VAL A 28 -2.87 1.56 -11.63
C VAL A 28 -1.69 0.61 -11.88
N GLY A 29 -1.81 -0.27 -12.87
CA GLY A 29 -0.80 -1.29 -13.18
C GLY A 29 -0.85 -2.49 -12.24
N GLN A 30 0.19 -3.34 -12.29
CA GLN A 30 0.35 -4.54 -11.44
C GLN A 30 -0.85 -5.52 -11.46
N SER A 31 -1.50 -5.71 -12.62
CA SER A 31 -2.75 -6.49 -12.72
C SER A 31 -2.68 -7.89 -12.11
N GLN A 32 -1.56 -8.60 -12.28
CA GLN A 32 -1.36 -9.92 -11.69
C GLN A 32 -1.30 -9.87 -10.15
N ALA A 33 -0.48 -8.98 -9.60
CA ALA A 33 -0.34 -8.83 -8.14
C ALA A 33 -1.66 -8.37 -7.50
N LYS A 34 -2.35 -7.40 -8.11
CA LYS A 34 -3.69 -6.97 -7.69
C LYS A 34 -4.71 -8.11 -7.73
N GLY A 35 -4.71 -8.91 -8.79
CA GLY A 35 -5.59 -10.06 -8.93
C GLY A 35 -5.39 -11.07 -7.81
N ASN A 36 -4.13 -11.45 -7.54
CA ASN A 36 -3.79 -12.38 -6.47
C ASN A 36 -4.19 -11.83 -5.10
N LEU A 37 -3.87 -10.57 -4.80
CA LEU A 37 -4.24 -9.93 -3.54
C LEU A 37 -5.76 -9.86 -3.36
N LYS A 38 -6.50 -9.57 -4.44
CA LYS A 38 -7.97 -9.56 -4.42
C LYS A 38 -8.53 -10.93 -4.02
N VAL A 39 -8.02 -12.02 -4.58
CA VAL A 39 -8.44 -13.38 -4.24
C VAL A 39 -8.23 -13.66 -2.74
N PHE A 40 -7.08 -13.28 -2.18
CA PHE A 40 -6.83 -13.47 -0.76
C PHE A 40 -7.75 -12.63 0.13
N ILE A 41 -7.98 -11.35 -0.23
CA ILE A 41 -8.90 -10.46 0.48
C ILE A 41 -10.32 -11.01 0.46
N ASP A 42 -10.80 -11.44 -0.71
CA ASP A 42 -12.15 -12.00 -0.85
C ASP A 42 -12.30 -13.30 -0.04
N ALA A 43 -11.26 -14.15 -0.02
CA ALA A 43 -11.26 -15.38 0.75
C ALA A 43 -11.30 -15.11 2.27
N ALA A 44 -10.48 -14.18 2.77
CA ALA A 44 -10.48 -13.79 4.18
C ALA A 44 -11.83 -13.18 4.60
N ARG A 45 -12.39 -12.30 3.77
CA ARG A 45 -13.74 -11.75 3.97
C ARG A 45 -14.81 -12.83 3.99
N GLY A 46 -14.73 -13.81 3.09
CA GLY A 46 -15.68 -14.93 3.05
C GLY A 46 -15.64 -15.80 4.31
N ARG A 47 -14.48 -15.92 4.96
CA ARG A 47 -14.33 -16.61 6.25
C ARG A 47 -14.68 -15.73 7.46
N GLY A 48 -14.76 -14.41 7.28
CA GLY A 48 -14.92 -13.45 8.39
C GLY A 48 -13.67 -13.34 9.26
N GLU A 49 -12.50 -13.67 8.71
CA GLU A 49 -11.22 -13.71 9.42
C GLU A 49 -10.29 -12.61 8.91
N ALA A 50 -9.21 -12.35 9.65
CA ALA A 50 -8.13 -11.51 9.18
C ALA A 50 -7.46 -12.13 7.94
N LEU A 51 -6.92 -11.27 7.06
CA LEU A 51 -6.06 -11.72 5.97
C LEU A 51 -4.79 -12.36 6.54
N ASP A 52 -4.38 -13.49 5.96
CA ASP A 52 -3.09 -14.11 6.27
C ASP A 52 -1.91 -13.17 5.96
N HIS A 53 -0.73 -13.45 6.51
CA HIS A 53 0.45 -12.63 6.27
C HIS A 53 0.83 -12.58 4.78
N VAL A 54 0.97 -11.36 4.24
CA VAL A 54 1.38 -11.11 2.85
C VAL A 54 2.73 -10.40 2.83
N LEU A 55 3.65 -10.90 2.00
CA LEU A 55 4.93 -10.23 1.70
C LEU A 55 4.89 -9.58 0.32
N LEU A 56 5.04 -8.25 0.28
CA LEU A 56 5.21 -7.49 -0.95
C LEU A 56 6.70 -7.26 -1.22
N PHE A 57 7.24 -7.86 -2.28
CA PHE A 57 8.66 -7.73 -2.65
C PHE A 57 8.84 -7.30 -4.11
N GLY A 58 9.96 -6.62 -4.39
CA GLY A 58 10.33 -6.20 -5.75
C GLY A 58 11.15 -4.90 -5.78
N PRO A 59 11.68 -4.52 -6.97
CA PRO A 59 12.44 -3.29 -7.20
C PRO A 59 11.79 -2.00 -6.63
N PRO A 60 12.57 -0.94 -6.37
CA PRO A 60 12.02 0.36 -5.95
C PRO A 60 11.04 0.92 -7.00
N GLY A 61 10.07 1.72 -6.57
CA GLY A 61 9.11 2.39 -7.47
C GLY A 61 7.89 1.55 -7.89
N LEU A 62 7.76 0.30 -7.44
CA LEU A 62 6.65 -0.58 -7.84
C LEU A 62 5.36 -0.45 -7.01
N GLY A 63 5.27 0.55 -6.12
CA GLY A 63 4.08 0.81 -5.31
C GLY A 63 3.84 -0.16 -4.15
N LYS A 64 4.87 -0.86 -3.65
CA LYS A 64 4.77 -1.78 -2.50
C LYS A 64 4.20 -1.11 -1.25
N THR A 65 4.70 0.08 -0.91
CA THR A 65 4.23 0.88 0.23
C THR A 65 2.84 1.47 0.01
N THR A 66 2.41 1.59 -1.24
CA THR A 66 1.08 2.09 -1.61
C THR A 66 0.02 0.98 -1.54
N LEU A 67 0.43 -0.29 -1.66
CA LEU A 67 -0.44 -1.46 -1.54
C LEU A 67 -0.59 -1.98 -0.09
N ALA A 68 0.26 -1.51 0.83
CA ALA A 68 0.32 -1.94 2.22
C ALA A 68 -0.48 -1.00 3.15
#